data_AF-A0AAJ0U8D6-F1
#
_entry.id   AF-A0AAJ0U8D6-F1
#
_cell.length_a   1.000
_cell.length_b   1.000
_cell.length_c   1.000
_cell.angle_alpha   90.00
_cell.angle_beta   90.00
_cell.angle_gamma   90.00
#
_symmetry.space_group_name_H-M   'P 1'
#
loop_
_entity.id
_entity.type
_entity.pdbx_description
1 polymer ?
#
loop_
_entity_poly.entity_id
_entity_poly.type
_entity_poly.pdbx_seq_one_letter_code
_entity_poly.pdbx_strand_id
1 'polypeptide(L)'
;MPAPVLAVEETDAEPVPDPLSLEQALSFAQDHPRVRARPAATDTSEPRALPLDLPRPQPLYLGCHSLAFSGARPSDAARDVAWSELLDPEDAQRLEIMQRFFDVLLADLSFARDNEAMAVAFIQFDRAEARGELGQFSALQIAALQAKYQLIRRQRAAAEAAQRVTRSLLAGALGHPESLPRDLVTPELDPQLSEPPGLEQVVARALDQNPRVKALMKDANEAEQALIRAALREQALELLTRLDLLAVVAEHARTESDWRDLKLDESRTLYELEATSDLGYSMSQQTKARRDERKTAFCQRLTQAELNALQGLAP
;
A
#
# COMPACT_ATOMS: atom_id res chain seq x y z
N MET A 1 -25.75 -8.62 40.65
CA MET A 1 -25.95 -9.52 39.49
C MET A 1 -24.87 -9.17 38.48
N PRO A 2 -23.82 -9.99 38.32
CA PRO A 2 -22.81 -9.75 37.29
C PRO A 2 -23.42 -9.98 35.91
N ALA A 3 -23.11 -9.10 34.96
CA ALA A 3 -23.51 -9.25 33.56
C ALA A 3 -22.88 -10.52 32.97
N PRO A 4 -23.58 -11.26 32.10
CA PRO A 4 -23.00 -12.43 31.47
C PRO A 4 -21.88 -11.98 30.53
N VAL A 5 -20.68 -12.52 30.74
CA VAL A 5 -19.61 -12.49 29.76
C VAL A 5 -20.12 -13.28 28.57
N LEU A 6 -20.45 -12.59 27.48
CA LEU A 6 -20.71 -13.21 26.19
C LEU A 6 -19.45 -14.01 25.84
N ALA A 7 -19.55 -15.33 25.89
CA ALA A 7 -18.56 -16.21 25.30
C ALA A 7 -18.49 -15.82 23.83
N VAL A 8 -17.38 -15.22 23.43
CA VAL A 8 -17.01 -15.12 22.03
C VAL A 8 -16.87 -16.58 21.59
N GLU A 9 -17.81 -17.07 20.78
CA GLU A 9 -17.60 -18.31 20.06
C GLU A 9 -16.24 -18.16 19.37
N GLU A 10 -15.25 -18.94 19.80
CA GLU A 10 -14.03 -19.14 19.04
C GLU A 10 -14.49 -19.72 17.71
N THR A 11 -14.71 -18.84 16.73
CA THR A 11 -14.81 -19.24 15.35
C THR A 11 -13.56 -20.07 15.08
N ASP A 12 -13.75 -21.34 14.70
CA ASP A 12 -12.75 -22.24 14.09
C ASP A 12 -12.25 -21.57 12.79
N ALA A 13 -11.57 -20.43 12.95
CA ALA A 13 -11.08 -19.59 11.90
C ALA A 13 -9.76 -20.21 11.43
N GLU A 14 -9.70 -20.53 10.13
CA GLU A 14 -8.53 -21.17 9.54
C GLU A 14 -7.27 -20.34 9.88
N PRO A 15 -6.23 -20.96 10.46
CA PRO A 15 -5.05 -20.22 10.89
C PRO A 15 -4.39 -19.55 9.69
N VAL A 16 -4.06 -18.26 9.83
CA VAL A 16 -3.35 -17.53 8.78
C VAL A 16 -1.96 -18.13 8.58
N PRO A 17 -1.57 -18.54 7.36
CA PRO A 17 -0.24 -19.09 7.08
C PRO A 17 0.91 -18.14 7.45
N ASP A 18 2.05 -18.71 7.83
CA ASP A 18 3.28 -17.98 8.12
C ASP A 18 4.48 -18.76 7.53
N PRO A 19 5.14 -18.28 6.45
CA PRO A 19 4.92 -16.99 5.79
C PRO A 19 3.66 -16.97 4.91
N LEU A 20 3.01 -15.81 4.82
CA LEU A 20 1.80 -15.58 4.03
C LEU A 20 2.15 -15.11 2.60
N SER A 21 1.70 -15.82 1.57
CA SER A 21 1.79 -15.37 0.18
C SER A 21 0.61 -14.49 -0.24
N LEU A 22 0.77 -13.71 -1.31
CA LEU A 22 -0.33 -12.90 -1.84
C LEU A 22 -1.52 -13.76 -2.30
N GLU A 23 -1.27 -14.89 -2.96
CA GLU A 23 -2.32 -15.80 -3.42
C GLU A 23 -3.13 -16.38 -2.24
N GLN A 24 -2.43 -16.79 -1.18
CA GLN A 24 -3.06 -17.24 0.07
C GLN A 24 -3.83 -16.11 0.76
N ALA A 25 -3.30 -14.88 0.77
CA ALA A 25 -4.02 -13.75 1.34
C ALA A 25 -5.34 -13.52 0.59
N LEU A 26 -5.32 -13.55 -0.75
CA LEU A 26 -6.50 -13.31 -1.60
C LEU A 26 -7.59 -14.37 -1.45
N SER A 27 -7.27 -15.61 -1.05
CA SER A 27 -8.29 -16.66 -0.85
C SER A 27 -9.23 -16.37 0.32
N PHE A 28 -8.81 -15.55 1.30
CA PHE A 28 -9.66 -15.13 2.42
C PHE A 28 -10.80 -14.17 2.02
N ALA A 29 -10.81 -13.66 0.78
CA ALA A 29 -11.80 -12.68 0.33
C ALA A 29 -13.23 -13.23 0.34
N GLN A 30 -13.44 -14.45 -0.17
CA GLN A 30 -14.77 -15.04 -0.39
C GLN A 30 -15.54 -15.25 0.93
N ASP A 31 -14.83 -15.64 1.98
CA ASP A 31 -15.42 -15.96 3.28
C ASP A 31 -15.51 -14.75 4.22
N HIS A 32 -15.02 -13.60 3.78
CA HIS A 32 -14.96 -12.40 4.60
C HIS A 32 -16.37 -11.89 4.96
N PRO A 33 -16.61 -11.44 6.21
CA PRO A 33 -17.91 -10.91 6.63
C PRO A 33 -18.44 -9.78 5.74
N ARG A 34 -17.57 -8.92 5.17
CA ARG A 34 -18.01 -7.86 4.24
C ARG A 34 -18.60 -8.39 2.93
N VAL A 35 -18.20 -9.58 2.51
CA VAL A 35 -18.75 -10.24 1.31
C VAL A 35 -20.05 -10.95 1.66
N ARG A 36 -20.10 -11.63 2.81
CA ARG A 36 -21.28 -12.38 3.29
C ARG A 36 -22.42 -11.51 3.82
N ALA A 37 -22.12 -10.37 4.47
CA ALA A 37 -23.09 -9.59 5.25
C ALA A 37 -23.95 -8.59 4.44
N ARG A 38 -23.83 -8.56 3.11
CA ARG A 38 -24.66 -7.67 2.29
C ARG A 38 -25.96 -8.38 1.93
N PRO A 39 -27.14 -7.83 2.28
CA PRO A 39 -28.38 -8.56 2.14
C PRO A 39 -28.67 -8.88 0.68
N ALA A 40 -29.06 -10.13 0.41
CA ALA A 40 -29.77 -10.46 -0.80
C ALA A 40 -31.00 -9.55 -0.89
N ALA A 41 -31.21 -8.92 -2.03
CA ALA A 41 -32.28 -7.95 -2.27
C ALA A 41 -33.71 -8.56 -2.29
N THR A 42 -33.97 -9.63 -1.53
CA THR A 42 -35.07 -10.56 -1.79
C THR A 42 -35.99 -10.85 -0.61
N ASP A 43 -36.04 -10.03 0.44
CA ASP A 43 -37.18 -10.12 1.36
C ASP A 43 -37.65 -8.74 1.84
N THR A 44 -38.83 -8.34 1.39
CA THR A 44 -39.48 -7.06 1.68
C THR A 44 -40.22 -7.05 3.02
N SER A 45 -40.04 -8.08 3.84
CA SER A 45 -40.82 -8.33 5.05
C SER A 45 -40.11 -8.03 6.37
N GLU A 46 -38.79 -7.81 6.37
CA GLU A 46 -38.04 -7.42 7.57
C GLU A 46 -37.57 -5.95 7.53
N PRO A 47 -37.50 -5.25 8.68
CA PRO A 47 -36.95 -3.90 8.73
C PRO A 47 -35.52 -3.93 8.21
N ARG A 48 -35.33 -3.30 7.05
CA ARG A 48 -34.06 -3.14 6.32
C ARG A 48 -33.00 -2.65 7.31
N ALA A 49 -32.20 -3.55 7.87
CA ALA A 49 -31.03 -3.17 8.65
C ALA A 49 -30.20 -2.27 7.74
N LEU A 50 -29.92 -1.04 8.18
CA LEU A 50 -29.02 -0.15 7.46
C LEU A 50 -27.74 -0.95 7.15
N PRO A 51 -27.29 -1.01 5.88
CA PRO A 51 -26.04 -1.68 5.58
C PRO A 51 -24.97 -1.09 6.51
N LEU A 52 -24.32 -1.93 7.29
CA LEU A 52 -23.23 -1.49 8.16
C LEU A 52 -22.01 -1.23 7.25
N ASP A 53 -22.01 -0.11 6.54
CA ASP A 53 -20.88 0.34 5.73
C ASP A 53 -19.83 0.97 6.64
N LEU A 54 -18.97 0.11 7.19
CA LEU A 54 -17.79 0.55 7.90
C LEU A 54 -16.75 1.02 6.87
N PRO A 55 -16.28 2.28 6.96
CA PRO A 55 -15.31 2.81 6.00
C PRO A 55 -14.03 1.98 6.01
N ARG A 56 -13.41 1.84 4.83
CA ARG A 56 -12.11 1.19 4.69
C ARG A 56 -11.00 2.18 5.10
N PRO A 57 -10.14 1.84 6.08
CA PRO A 57 -9.04 2.73 6.48
C PRO A 57 -8.11 3.06 5.32
N GLN A 58 -7.50 4.24 5.31
CA GLN A 58 -6.51 4.57 4.29
C GLN A 58 -5.22 3.75 4.49
N PRO A 59 -4.49 3.38 3.42
CA PRO A 59 -3.17 2.78 3.53
C PRO A 59 -2.16 3.77 4.13
N LEU A 60 -1.13 3.27 4.81
CA LEU A 60 -0.11 4.12 5.46
C LEU A 60 1.03 4.48 4.49
N TYR A 61 1.36 3.61 3.55
CA TYR A 61 2.48 3.77 2.61
C TYR A 61 2.04 3.71 1.14
N LEU A 62 1.06 2.86 0.81
CA LEU A 62 0.62 2.60 -0.57
C LEU A 62 -0.46 3.58 -1.06
N GLY A 63 -0.08 4.81 -1.39
CA GLY A 63 -0.96 5.79 -2.05
C GLY A 63 -0.67 5.91 -3.55
N CYS A 64 -1.40 5.15 -4.38
CA CYS A 64 -1.13 5.03 -5.81
C CYS A 64 -1.69 6.17 -6.67
N HIS A 65 -2.85 6.71 -6.31
CA HIS A 65 -3.37 7.93 -6.94
C HIS A 65 -2.42 9.09 -6.61
N SER A 66 -2.07 9.24 -5.34
CA SER A 66 -1.12 10.28 -4.89
C SER A 66 0.26 10.18 -5.52
N LEU A 67 0.73 8.95 -5.79
CA LEU A 67 2.02 8.72 -6.46
C LEU A 67 1.96 9.10 -7.95
N ALA A 68 0.88 8.76 -8.64
CA ALA A 68 0.74 9.00 -10.08
C ALA A 68 0.48 10.48 -10.40
N PHE A 69 -0.40 11.13 -9.65
CA PHE A 69 -0.83 12.52 -9.90
C PHE A 69 -0.06 13.53 -9.03
N SER A 70 1.22 13.27 -8.78
CA SER A 70 2.09 14.14 -7.98
C SER A 70 2.15 15.54 -8.61
N GLY A 71 1.64 16.57 -7.93
CA GLY A 71 1.59 17.95 -8.44
C GLY A 71 0.18 18.52 -8.60
N ALA A 72 -0.86 17.69 -8.47
CA ALA A 72 -2.21 18.16 -8.20
C ALA A 72 -2.34 18.69 -6.75
N ARG A 73 -3.52 19.19 -6.35
CA ARG A 73 -3.85 19.62 -4.97
C ARG A 73 -3.39 18.59 -3.91
N PRO A 74 -3.26 18.97 -2.62
CA PRO A 74 -2.83 18.05 -1.55
C PRO A 74 -3.53 16.69 -1.65
N SER A 75 -2.75 15.61 -1.50
CA SER A 75 -3.14 14.22 -1.77
C SER A 75 -4.61 13.92 -1.44
N ASP A 76 -5.38 13.52 -2.46
CA ASP A 76 -6.73 13.01 -2.27
C ASP A 76 -6.67 11.57 -1.77
N ALA A 77 -6.46 11.42 -0.46
CA ALA A 77 -6.28 10.11 0.16
C ALA A 77 -7.54 9.24 0.10
N ALA A 78 -8.71 9.79 -0.28
CA ALA A 78 -9.89 8.98 -0.55
C ALA A 78 -9.76 8.18 -1.86
N ARG A 79 -9.03 8.71 -2.85
CA ARG A 79 -8.73 8.02 -4.13
C ARG A 79 -7.61 7.00 -4.03
N ASP A 80 -6.93 6.94 -2.89
CA ASP A 80 -5.93 5.92 -2.59
C ASP A 80 -6.55 4.65 -1.98
N VAL A 81 -7.88 4.58 -1.81
CA VAL A 81 -8.58 3.36 -1.38
C VAL A 81 -9.04 2.57 -2.60
N ALA A 82 -8.69 1.28 -2.67
CA ALA A 82 -9.06 0.39 -3.77
C ALA A 82 -10.52 -0.09 -3.69
N TRP A 83 -11.49 0.84 -3.59
CA TRP A 83 -12.91 0.55 -3.44
C TRP A 83 -13.79 1.46 -4.30
N SER A 84 -14.85 0.89 -4.89
CA SER A 84 -15.88 1.60 -5.65
C SER A 84 -17.19 0.81 -5.58
N GLU A 85 -18.32 1.51 -5.68
CA GLU A 85 -19.66 0.88 -5.73
C GLU A 85 -19.91 0.06 -6.99
N LEU A 86 -19.09 0.28 -8.03
CA LEU A 86 -19.12 -0.44 -9.31
C LEU A 86 -18.43 -1.81 -9.27
N LEU A 87 -17.74 -2.14 -8.17
CA LEU A 87 -17.02 -3.40 -8.02
C LEU A 87 -17.89 -4.47 -7.38
N ASP A 88 -17.66 -5.72 -7.80
CA ASP A 88 -18.21 -6.87 -7.09
C ASP A 88 -17.70 -6.89 -5.63
N PRO A 89 -18.53 -7.24 -4.63
CA PRO A 89 -18.09 -7.26 -3.23
C PRO A 89 -16.87 -8.14 -2.98
N GLU A 90 -16.76 -9.28 -3.66
CA GLU A 90 -15.63 -10.20 -3.52
C GLU A 90 -14.35 -9.59 -4.11
N ASP A 91 -14.45 -9.00 -5.30
CA ASP A 91 -13.31 -8.31 -5.94
C ASP A 91 -12.87 -7.07 -5.15
N ALA A 92 -13.83 -6.31 -4.60
CA ALA A 92 -13.54 -5.21 -3.70
C ALA A 92 -12.83 -5.68 -2.42
N GLN A 93 -13.12 -6.88 -1.92
CA GLN A 93 -12.40 -7.46 -0.78
C GLN A 93 -11.00 -7.92 -1.17
N ARG A 94 -10.85 -8.58 -2.32
CA ARG A 94 -9.53 -8.96 -2.88
C ARG A 94 -8.61 -7.75 -3.06
N LEU A 95 -9.14 -6.65 -3.60
CA LEU A 95 -8.38 -5.42 -3.80
C LEU A 95 -7.93 -4.77 -2.47
N GLU A 96 -8.79 -4.78 -1.45
CA GLU A 96 -8.37 -4.31 -0.11
C GLU A 96 -7.27 -5.21 0.45
N ILE A 97 -7.41 -6.54 0.40
CA ILE A 97 -6.39 -7.47 0.86
C ILE A 97 -5.06 -7.23 0.14
N MET A 98 -5.09 -7.10 -1.19
CA MET A 98 -3.90 -6.81 -2.00
C MET A 98 -3.23 -5.50 -1.58
N GLN A 99 -4.03 -4.44 -1.40
CA GLN A 99 -3.53 -3.14 -0.94
C GLN A 99 -2.88 -3.24 0.45
N ARG A 100 -3.52 -3.93 1.42
CA ARG A 100 -2.95 -4.12 2.77
C ARG A 100 -1.68 -4.95 2.75
N PHE A 101 -1.65 -5.98 1.91
CA PHE A 101 -0.50 -6.86 1.75
C PHE A 101 0.73 -6.07 1.27
N PHE A 102 0.57 -5.27 0.21
CA PHE A 102 1.62 -4.38 -0.27
C PHE A 102 2.00 -3.30 0.76
N ASP A 103 1.04 -2.78 1.54
CA ASP A 103 1.31 -1.79 2.59
C ASP A 103 2.19 -2.35 3.72
N VAL A 104 2.01 -3.62 4.09
CA VAL A 104 2.89 -4.32 5.05
C VAL A 104 4.31 -4.45 4.49
N LEU A 105 4.47 -4.90 3.24
CA LEU A 105 5.78 -5.01 2.60
C LEU A 105 6.50 -3.64 2.55
N LEU A 106 5.77 -2.56 2.26
CA LEU A 106 6.33 -1.21 2.25
C LEU A 106 6.66 -0.68 3.65
N ALA A 107 5.91 -1.08 4.68
CA ALA A 107 6.22 -0.77 6.07
C ALA A 107 7.54 -1.42 6.51
N ASP A 108 7.75 -2.69 6.15
CA ASP A 108 8.96 -3.42 6.49
C ASP A 108 10.19 -2.84 5.77
N LEU A 109 10.08 -2.51 4.48
CA LEU A 109 11.14 -1.82 3.75
C LEU A 109 11.42 -0.41 4.30
N SER A 110 10.39 0.30 4.74
CA SER A 110 10.54 1.62 5.34
C SER A 110 11.23 1.56 6.70
N PHE A 111 10.92 0.55 7.53
CA PHE A 111 11.63 0.29 8.78
C PHE A 111 13.10 -0.05 8.53
N ALA A 112 13.40 -0.92 7.57
CA ALA A 112 14.78 -1.27 7.22
C ALA A 112 15.61 -0.03 6.85
N ARG A 113 15.07 0.83 5.98
CA ARG A 113 15.69 2.13 5.63
C ARG A 113 15.94 3.01 6.85
N ASP A 114 14.93 3.19 7.70
CA ASP A 114 15.03 4.12 8.84
C ASP A 114 15.93 3.58 9.94
N ASN A 115 15.98 2.26 10.12
CA ASN A 115 16.90 1.61 11.06
C ASN A 115 18.36 1.80 10.62
N GLU A 116 18.65 1.65 9.32
CA GLU A 116 19.96 1.95 8.75
C GLU A 116 20.33 3.43 8.90
N ALA A 117 19.42 4.34 8.54
CA ALA A 117 19.62 5.78 8.70
C ALA A 117 19.91 6.17 10.15
N MET A 118 19.21 5.56 11.10
CA MET A 118 19.39 5.81 12.53
C MET A 118 20.76 5.36 13.01
N ALA A 119 21.22 4.16 12.60
CA ALA A 119 22.54 3.66 12.95
C ALA A 119 23.65 4.60 12.47
N VAL A 120 23.54 5.08 11.23
CA VAL A 120 24.50 6.03 10.64
C VAL A 120 24.50 7.35 11.42
N ALA A 121 23.32 7.91 11.70
CA ALA A 121 23.20 9.17 12.42
C ALA A 121 23.73 9.06 13.87
N PHE A 122 23.49 7.92 14.53
CA PHE A 122 24.02 7.66 15.86
C PHE A 122 25.54 7.61 15.86
N ILE A 123 26.17 6.86 14.95
CA ILE A 123 27.63 6.77 14.84
C ILE A 123 28.25 8.14 14.55
N GLN A 124 27.62 8.96 13.69
CA GLN A 124 28.10 10.32 13.40
C GLN A 124 28.04 11.23 14.64
N PHE A 125 26.94 11.17 15.39
CA PHE A 125 26.76 11.93 16.62
C PHE A 125 27.76 11.49 17.71
N ASP A 126 27.84 10.18 17.99
CA ASP A 126 28.73 9.60 19.01
C ASP A 126 30.22 9.94 18.74
N ARG A 127 30.66 9.82 17.48
CA ARG A 127 32.02 10.24 17.08
C ARG A 127 32.28 11.72 17.28
N ALA A 128 31.27 12.56 17.06
CA ALA A 128 31.39 14.00 17.24
C ALA A 128 31.46 14.37 18.73
N GLU A 129 30.73 13.68 19.61
CA GLU A 129 30.88 13.85 21.07
C GLU A 129 32.31 13.50 21.50
N ALA A 130 32.81 12.32 21.14
CA ALA A 130 34.16 11.88 21.50
C ALA A 130 35.26 12.84 20.99
N ARG A 131 35.12 13.35 19.76
CA ARG A 131 36.07 14.32 19.18
C ARG A 131 35.88 15.74 19.72
N GLY A 132 34.71 16.06 20.26
CA GLY A 132 34.41 17.28 20.98
C GLY A 132 35.26 17.44 22.23
N GLU A 133 35.46 16.35 22.97
CA GLU A 133 36.34 16.31 24.14
C GLU A 133 37.81 16.63 23.79
N LEU A 134 38.21 16.36 22.55
CA LEU A 134 39.53 16.67 21.99
C LEU A 134 39.62 18.07 21.36
N GLY A 135 38.55 18.87 21.43
CA GLY A 135 38.46 20.21 20.83
C GLY A 135 38.36 20.22 19.29
N GLN A 136 38.17 19.06 18.65
CA GLN A 136 38.08 18.93 17.18
C GLN A 136 36.68 19.22 16.64
N PHE A 137 35.66 19.16 17.51
CA PHE A 137 34.29 19.53 17.19
C PHE A 137 33.81 20.64 18.11
N SER A 138 33.13 21.64 17.54
CA SER A 138 32.48 22.68 18.32
C SER A 138 31.19 22.15 18.97
N ALA A 139 30.82 22.72 20.13
CA ALA A 139 29.55 22.41 20.79
C ALA A 139 28.33 22.59 19.87
N LEU A 140 28.38 23.58 18.96
CA LEU A 140 27.32 23.80 17.97
C LEU A 140 27.20 22.65 16.97
N GLN A 141 28.32 22.11 16.47
CA GLN A 141 28.30 20.97 15.54
C GLN A 141 27.79 19.69 16.21
N ILE A 142 28.19 19.45 17.46
CA ILE A 142 27.70 18.32 18.25
C ILE A 142 26.19 18.43 18.45
N ALA A 143 25.70 19.60 18.87
CA ALA A 143 24.27 19.85 19.03
C ALA A 143 23.47 19.67 17.72
N ALA A 144 24.04 20.07 16.58
CA ALA A 144 23.42 19.88 15.27
C ALA A 144 23.30 18.38 14.91
N LEU A 145 24.35 17.59 15.14
CA LEU A 145 24.33 16.14 14.91
C LEU A 145 23.38 15.42 15.86
N GLN A 146 23.34 15.83 17.13
CA GLN A 146 22.37 15.33 18.10
C GLN A 146 20.93 15.58 17.63
N ALA A 147 20.63 16.80 17.19
CA ALA A 147 19.30 17.15 16.67
C ALA A 147 18.91 16.30 15.46
N LYS A 148 19.85 16.07 14.53
CA LYS A 148 19.65 15.18 13.37
C LYS A 148 19.39 13.74 13.81
N TYR A 149 20.16 13.21 14.75
CA TYR A 149 19.95 11.87 15.31
C TYR A 149 18.56 11.74 15.96
N GLN A 150 18.15 12.71 16.78
CA GLN A 150 16.82 12.67 17.42
C GLN A 150 15.67 12.69 16.40
N LEU A 151 15.81 13.47 15.31
CA LEU A 151 14.83 13.48 14.22
C LEU A 151 14.69 12.10 13.57
N ILE A 152 15.82 11.45 13.25
CA ILE A 152 15.84 10.14 12.61
C ILE A 152 15.35 9.05 13.58
N ARG A 153 15.72 9.12 14.85
CA ARG A 153 15.22 8.22 15.90
C ARG A 153 13.69 8.26 15.99
N ARG A 154 13.09 9.46 15.93
CA ARG A 154 11.63 9.62 15.88
C ARG A 154 11.04 8.96 14.63
N GLN A 155 11.66 9.12 13.46
CA GLN A 155 11.20 8.50 12.21
C GLN A 155 11.24 6.97 12.30
N ARG A 156 12.34 6.39 12.79
CA ARG A 156 12.47 4.94 13.01
C ARG A 156 11.41 4.40 13.97
N ALA A 157 11.15 5.10 15.08
CA ALA A 157 10.09 4.72 16.02
C ALA A 157 8.69 4.76 15.37
N ALA A 158 8.43 5.74 14.50
CA ALA A 158 7.18 5.80 13.74
C ALA A 158 7.07 4.65 12.72
N ALA A 159 8.16 4.29 12.03
CA ALA A 159 8.18 3.16 11.10
C ALA A 159 7.93 1.81 11.81
N GLU A 160 8.51 1.62 12.98
CA GLU A 160 8.26 0.43 13.82
C GLU A 160 6.80 0.34 14.28
N ALA A 161 6.21 1.46 14.71
CA ALA A 161 4.79 1.50 15.04
C ALA A 161 3.92 1.21 13.80
N ALA A 162 4.30 1.72 12.63
CA ALA A 162 3.58 1.50 11.38
C ALA A 162 3.59 0.02 10.95
N GLN A 163 4.68 -0.73 11.17
CA GLN A 163 4.72 -2.18 10.92
C GLN A 163 3.63 -2.95 11.67
N ARG A 164 3.32 -2.53 12.90
CA ARG A 164 2.23 -3.13 13.70
C ARG A 164 0.86 -2.73 13.17
N VAL A 165 0.68 -1.45 12.82
CA VAL A 165 -0.59 -0.93 12.30
C VAL A 165 -0.94 -1.58 10.96
N THR A 166 0.00 -1.67 10.02
CA THR A 166 -0.25 -2.28 8.70
C THR A 166 -0.60 -3.76 8.82
N ARG A 167 0.07 -4.50 9.72
CA ARG A 167 -0.28 -5.90 10.02
C ARG A 167 -1.67 -6.04 10.61
N SER A 168 -2.09 -5.13 11.50
CA SER A 168 -3.45 -5.12 12.05
C SER A 168 -4.51 -4.82 10.98
N LEU A 169 -4.23 -3.91 10.05
CA LEU A 169 -5.10 -3.63 8.93
C LEU A 169 -5.21 -4.82 7.97
N LEU A 170 -4.09 -5.53 7.71
CA LEU A 170 -4.10 -6.77 6.91
C LEU A 170 -4.90 -7.86 7.62
N ALA A 171 -4.64 -8.12 8.90
CA ALA A 171 -5.37 -9.09 9.70
C ALA A 171 -6.89 -8.84 9.68
N GLY A 172 -7.30 -7.57 9.82
CA GLY A 172 -8.69 -7.16 9.66
C GLY A 172 -9.25 -7.41 8.26
N ALA A 173 -8.48 -7.14 7.19
CA ALA A 173 -8.89 -7.41 5.81
C ALA A 173 -8.97 -8.91 5.47
N LEU A 174 -8.21 -9.76 6.17
CA LEU A 174 -8.29 -11.22 6.07
C LEU A 174 -9.46 -11.80 6.87
N GLY A 175 -10.17 -10.99 7.67
CA GLY A 175 -11.21 -11.47 8.59
C GLY A 175 -10.66 -12.16 9.85
N HIS A 176 -9.38 -11.96 10.16
CA HIS A 176 -8.67 -12.59 11.28
C HIS A 176 -8.00 -11.51 12.16
N PRO A 177 -8.76 -10.56 12.75
CA PRO A 177 -8.19 -9.38 13.41
C PRO A 177 -7.24 -9.68 14.58
N GLU A 178 -7.41 -10.82 15.24
CA GLU A 178 -6.58 -11.27 16.37
C GLU A 178 -5.28 -11.98 15.91
N SER A 179 -5.16 -12.33 14.63
CA SER A 179 -4.01 -13.06 14.07
C SER A 179 -3.21 -12.15 13.13
N LEU A 180 -2.22 -11.43 13.69
CA LEU A 180 -1.33 -10.55 12.93
C LEU A 180 -0.32 -11.36 12.09
N PRO A 181 -0.34 -11.26 10.75
CA PRO A 181 0.65 -11.92 9.90
C PRO A 181 2.07 -11.45 10.23
N ARG A 182 2.99 -12.38 10.46
CA ARG A 182 4.36 -12.05 10.87
C ARG A 182 5.25 -11.84 9.65
N ASP A 183 5.38 -12.88 8.83
CA ASP A 183 6.21 -12.91 7.64
C ASP A 183 5.35 -12.97 6.36
N LEU A 184 5.70 -12.14 5.38
CA LEU A 184 5.03 -12.10 4.07
C LEU A 184 6.02 -12.49 2.99
N VAL A 185 5.56 -13.30 2.03
CA VAL A 185 6.33 -13.61 0.83
C VAL A 185 6.21 -12.43 -0.13
N THR A 186 7.34 -11.81 -0.48
CA THR A 186 7.36 -10.75 -1.50
C THR A 186 6.98 -11.37 -2.85
N PRO A 187 5.93 -10.88 -3.54
CA PRO A 187 5.51 -11.46 -4.80
C PRO A 187 6.47 -11.06 -5.92
N GLU A 188 6.74 -12.00 -6.82
CA GLU A 188 7.39 -11.70 -8.08
C GLU A 188 6.36 -10.99 -8.98
N LEU A 189 6.68 -9.77 -9.38
CA LEU A 189 5.84 -8.98 -10.27
C LEU A 189 6.48 -8.95 -11.64
N ASP A 190 5.69 -9.19 -12.69
CA ASP A 190 6.15 -9.03 -14.06
C ASP A 190 6.56 -7.56 -14.29
N PRO A 191 7.82 -7.27 -14.64
CA PRO A 191 8.26 -5.90 -14.93
C PRO A 191 7.62 -5.34 -16.20
N GLN A 192 7.11 -6.20 -17.10
CA GLN A 192 6.44 -5.81 -18.33
C GLN A 192 4.92 -5.85 -18.15
N LEU A 193 4.30 -4.69 -18.01
CA LEU A 193 2.85 -4.59 -18.05
C LEU A 193 2.37 -4.78 -19.49
N SER A 194 1.31 -5.56 -19.67
CA SER A 194 0.60 -5.63 -20.94
C SER A 194 0.03 -4.25 -21.30
N GLU A 195 0.01 -3.93 -22.59
CA GLU A 195 -0.56 -2.65 -23.05
C GLU A 195 -2.03 -2.55 -22.61
N PRO A 196 -2.42 -1.47 -21.92
CA PRO A 196 -3.76 -1.36 -21.38
C PRO A 196 -4.79 -1.24 -22.51
N PRO A 197 -5.99 -1.83 -22.34
CA PRO A 197 -7.07 -1.69 -23.32
C PRO A 197 -7.52 -0.23 -23.44
N GLY A 198 -7.99 0.17 -24.63
CA GLY A 198 -8.54 1.51 -24.84
C GLY A 198 -9.80 1.77 -24.01
N LEU A 199 -10.04 3.04 -23.63
CA LEU A 199 -11.15 3.46 -22.76
C LEU A 199 -12.50 2.86 -23.15
N GLU A 200 -12.90 2.97 -24.43
CA GLU A 200 -14.20 2.45 -24.88
C GLU A 200 -14.30 0.93 -24.73
N GLN A 201 -13.19 0.20 -24.86
CA GLN A 201 -13.17 -1.25 -24.69
C GLN A 201 -13.37 -1.63 -23.22
N VAL A 202 -12.74 -0.90 -22.30
CA VAL A 202 -12.93 -1.07 -20.85
C VAL A 202 -14.38 -0.84 -20.47
N VAL A 203 -14.97 0.28 -20.92
CA VAL A 203 -16.36 0.62 -20.64
C VAL A 203 -17.31 -0.42 -21.22
N ALA A 204 -17.10 -0.84 -22.47
CA ALA A 204 -17.93 -1.87 -23.10
C ALA A 204 -17.86 -3.22 -22.37
N ARG A 205 -16.66 -3.68 -21.99
CA ARG A 205 -16.47 -4.91 -21.21
C ARG A 205 -17.11 -4.81 -19.84
N ALA A 206 -16.94 -3.70 -19.13
CA ALA A 206 -17.56 -3.53 -17.82
C ALA A 206 -19.10 -3.58 -17.90
N LEU A 207 -19.72 -2.94 -18.89
CA LEU A 207 -21.18 -3.05 -19.10
C LEU A 207 -21.61 -4.49 -19.44
N ASP A 208 -20.78 -5.23 -20.19
CA ASP A 208 -21.09 -6.58 -20.66
C ASP A 208 -20.68 -7.72 -19.71
N GLN A 209 -19.77 -7.51 -18.77
CA GLN A 209 -19.16 -8.61 -17.98
C GLN A 209 -19.23 -8.37 -16.48
N ASN A 210 -19.14 -7.11 -16.01
CA ASN A 210 -19.14 -6.82 -14.58
C ASN A 210 -20.53 -7.10 -13.96
N PRO A 211 -20.65 -8.07 -13.03
CA PRO A 211 -21.94 -8.47 -12.46
C PRO A 211 -22.58 -7.35 -11.64
N ARG A 212 -21.79 -6.55 -10.93
CA ARG A 212 -22.24 -5.42 -10.13
C ARG A 212 -22.84 -4.33 -11.02
N VAL A 213 -22.14 -3.98 -12.10
CA VAL A 213 -22.61 -2.98 -13.07
C VAL A 213 -23.90 -3.45 -13.74
N LYS A 214 -24.00 -4.72 -14.15
CA LYS A 214 -25.23 -5.29 -14.71
C LYS A 214 -26.42 -5.21 -13.75
N ALA A 215 -26.21 -5.55 -12.48
CA ALA A 215 -27.25 -5.45 -11.46
C ALA A 215 -27.73 -4.01 -11.29
N LEU A 216 -26.79 -3.06 -11.15
CA LEU A 216 -27.10 -1.64 -11.05
C LEU A 216 -27.86 -1.12 -12.28
N MET A 217 -27.46 -1.51 -13.48
CA MET A 217 -28.11 -1.08 -14.73
C MET A 217 -29.54 -1.65 -14.87
N LYS A 218 -29.78 -2.88 -14.38
CA LYS A 218 -31.08 -3.55 -14.45
C LYS A 218 -32.13 -2.87 -13.57
N ASP A 219 -31.74 -2.42 -12.37
CA ASP A 219 -32.65 -1.82 -11.40
C ASP A 219 -32.83 -0.30 -11.60
N ALA A 220 -32.04 0.30 -12.49
CA ALA A 220 -31.96 1.74 -12.71
C ALA A 220 -32.90 2.25 -13.84
N ASN A 221 -33.45 3.45 -13.64
CA ASN A 221 -34.14 4.22 -14.68
C ASN A 221 -33.15 4.85 -15.69
N GLU A 222 -33.64 5.50 -16.75
CA GLU A 222 -32.78 6.05 -17.82
C GLU A 222 -31.76 7.09 -17.32
N ALA A 223 -32.16 7.96 -16.38
CA ALA A 223 -31.27 8.96 -15.80
C ALA A 223 -30.19 8.32 -14.93
N GLU A 224 -30.55 7.34 -14.11
CA GLU A 224 -29.62 6.56 -13.28
C GLU A 224 -28.64 5.75 -14.15
N GLN A 225 -29.10 5.13 -15.23
CA GLN A 225 -28.22 4.45 -16.19
C GLN A 225 -27.23 5.41 -16.85
N ALA A 226 -27.65 6.65 -17.16
CA ALA A 226 -26.73 7.67 -17.68
C ALA A 226 -25.64 8.04 -16.65
N LEU A 227 -26.00 8.17 -15.37
CA LEU A 227 -25.06 8.42 -14.28
C LEU A 227 -24.09 7.24 -14.08
N ILE A 228 -24.58 6.00 -14.10
CA ILE A 228 -23.74 4.79 -13.99
C ILE A 228 -22.73 4.74 -15.14
N ARG A 229 -23.16 4.99 -16.37
CA ARG A 229 -22.26 5.04 -17.55
C ARG A 229 -21.22 6.16 -17.42
N ALA A 230 -21.61 7.32 -16.93
CA ALA A 230 -20.68 8.44 -16.71
C ALA A 230 -19.64 8.10 -15.63
N ALA A 231 -20.07 7.58 -14.48
CA ALA A 231 -19.18 7.16 -13.39
C ALA A 231 -18.22 6.04 -13.83
N LEU A 232 -18.71 5.05 -14.57
CA LEU A 232 -17.89 3.97 -15.12
C LEU A 232 -16.82 4.53 -16.08
N ARG A 233 -17.20 5.45 -16.97
CA ARG A 233 -16.28 6.09 -17.91
C ARG A 233 -15.22 6.92 -17.19
N GLU A 234 -15.61 7.69 -16.18
CA GLU A 234 -14.71 8.50 -15.36
C GLU A 234 -13.69 7.61 -14.63
N GLN A 235 -14.17 6.57 -13.93
CA GLN A 235 -13.30 5.64 -13.20
C GLN A 235 -12.36 4.89 -14.15
N ALA A 236 -12.86 4.42 -15.30
CA ALA A 236 -12.02 3.76 -16.31
C ALA A 236 -10.93 4.69 -16.86
N LEU A 237 -11.28 5.94 -17.17
CA LEU A 237 -10.32 6.95 -17.64
C LEU A 237 -9.25 7.22 -16.60
N GLU A 238 -9.64 7.41 -15.33
CA GLU A 238 -8.70 7.66 -14.25
C GLU A 238 -7.73 6.49 -14.06
N LEU A 239 -8.22 5.25 -14.05
CA LEU A 239 -7.38 4.06 -13.89
C LEU A 239 -6.38 3.91 -15.04
N LEU A 240 -6.81 4.13 -16.28
CA LEU A 240 -5.95 4.10 -17.46
C LEU A 240 -4.88 5.19 -17.42
N THR A 241 -5.29 6.44 -17.12
CA THR A 241 -4.34 7.56 -16.98
C THR A 241 -3.38 7.31 -15.81
N ARG A 242 -3.85 6.70 -14.72
CA ARG A 242 -2.99 6.33 -13.59
C ARG A 242 -1.94 5.29 -14.00
N LEU A 243 -2.28 4.29 -14.81
CA LEU A 243 -1.30 3.33 -15.36
C LEU A 243 -0.24 4.03 -16.22
N ASP A 244 -0.67 4.93 -17.11
CA ASP A 244 0.25 5.68 -17.99
C ASP A 244 1.25 6.51 -17.16
N LEU A 245 0.75 7.23 -16.15
CA LEU A 245 1.60 8.01 -15.25
C LEU A 245 2.52 7.13 -14.40
N LEU A 246 2.01 6.01 -13.88
CA LEU A 246 2.83 5.07 -13.11
C LEU A 246 3.93 4.42 -13.95
N ALA A 247 3.74 4.27 -15.27
CA ALA A 247 4.80 3.81 -16.17
C ALA A 247 5.97 4.81 -16.22
N VAL A 248 5.67 6.12 -16.29
CA VAL A 248 6.68 7.19 -16.22
C VAL A 248 7.36 7.22 -14.84
N VAL A 249 6.58 7.08 -13.75
CA VAL A 249 7.13 7.00 -12.39
C VAL A 249 8.04 5.77 -12.23
N ALA A 250 7.71 4.64 -12.87
CA ALA A 250 8.49 3.41 -12.81
C ALA A 250 9.83 3.57 -13.52
N GLU A 251 9.84 4.23 -14.68
CA GLU A 251 11.08 4.56 -15.38
C GLU A 251 12.00 5.43 -14.52
N HIS A 252 11.48 6.51 -13.95
CA HIS A 252 12.23 7.36 -13.03
C HIS A 252 12.75 6.58 -11.81
N ALA A 253 11.91 5.76 -11.17
CA ALA A 253 12.30 5.00 -9.99
C ALA A 253 13.43 4.00 -10.28
N ARG A 254 13.40 3.34 -11.45
CA ARG A 254 14.49 2.46 -11.90
C ARG A 254 15.78 3.25 -12.13
N THR A 255 15.72 4.38 -12.86
CA THR A 255 16.90 5.22 -13.09
C THR A 255 17.51 5.74 -11.78
N GLU A 256 16.70 6.15 -10.81
CA GLU A 256 17.18 6.55 -9.48
C GLU A 256 17.83 5.35 -8.75
N SER A 257 17.22 4.16 -8.79
CA SER A 257 17.77 2.93 -8.20
C SER A 257 19.15 2.61 -8.78
N ASP A 258 19.28 2.57 -10.11
CA ASP A 258 20.54 2.31 -10.83
C ASP A 258 21.62 3.35 -10.48
N TRP A 259 21.23 4.62 -10.44
CA TRP A 259 22.14 5.70 -10.06
C TRP A 259 22.59 5.58 -8.59
N ARG A 260 21.70 5.20 -7.66
CA ARG A 260 22.05 4.98 -6.25
C ARG A 260 22.99 3.79 -6.06
N ASP A 261 22.86 2.75 -6.86
CA ASP A 261 23.78 1.62 -6.87
C ASP A 261 25.19 2.09 -7.27
N LEU A 262 25.32 2.88 -8.34
CA LEU A 262 26.61 3.48 -8.74
C LEU A 262 27.19 4.43 -7.67
N LYS A 263 26.34 5.24 -7.03
CA LYS A 263 26.76 6.13 -5.93
C LYS A 263 27.24 5.36 -4.71
N LEU A 264 26.64 4.20 -4.43
CA LEU A 264 27.10 3.34 -3.35
C LEU A 264 28.49 2.77 -3.67
N ASP A 265 28.71 2.31 -4.90
CA ASP A 265 30.02 1.78 -5.31
C ASP A 265 31.11 2.86 -5.28
N GLU A 266 30.81 4.09 -5.72
CA GLU A 266 31.70 5.24 -5.53
C GLU A 266 32.00 5.46 -4.03
N SER A 267 31.00 5.41 -3.17
CA SER A 267 31.18 5.62 -1.73
C SER A 267 32.01 4.50 -1.07
N ARG A 268 31.88 3.25 -1.57
CA ARG A 268 32.70 2.11 -1.13
C ARG A 268 34.16 2.33 -1.49
N THR A 269 34.46 2.71 -2.72
CA THR A 269 35.84 2.98 -3.15
C THR A 269 36.48 4.14 -2.38
N LEU A 270 35.75 5.23 -2.15
CA LEU A 270 36.26 6.35 -1.34
C LEU A 270 36.47 5.97 0.13
N TYR A 271 35.64 5.08 0.67
CA TYR A 271 35.83 4.55 2.02
C TYR A 271 37.06 3.64 2.12
N GLU A 272 37.27 2.76 1.14
CA GLU A 272 38.45 1.89 1.04
C GLU A 272 39.76 2.68 0.87
N LEU A 273 39.72 3.80 0.16
CA LEU A 273 40.84 4.73 0.00
C LEU A 273 40.99 5.70 1.18
N GLU A 274 40.19 5.55 2.24
CA GLU A 274 40.16 6.44 3.42
C GLU A 274 39.93 7.93 3.09
N ALA A 275 39.33 8.22 1.93
CA ALA A 275 39.11 9.58 1.45
C ALA A 275 37.86 10.22 2.07
N THR A 276 36.78 9.46 2.27
CA THR A 276 35.53 9.93 2.88
C THR A 276 34.86 8.85 3.74
N SER A 277 33.94 9.26 4.63
CA SER A 277 33.23 8.36 5.54
C SER A 277 31.70 8.40 5.37
N ASP A 278 31.23 8.42 4.12
CA ASP A 278 29.81 8.63 3.77
C ASP A 278 29.09 7.34 3.35
N LEU A 279 29.75 6.19 3.45
CA LEU A 279 29.23 4.90 3.02
C LEU A 279 27.83 4.60 3.57
N GLY A 280 27.62 4.78 4.88
CA GLY A 280 26.33 4.51 5.51
C GLY A 280 25.20 5.42 5.00
N TYR A 281 25.50 6.66 4.65
CA TYR A 281 24.50 7.54 4.05
C TYR A 281 24.09 7.04 2.66
N SER A 282 25.06 6.64 1.83
CA SER A 282 24.80 6.10 0.50
C SER A 282 24.04 4.78 0.55
N MET A 283 24.32 3.89 1.50
CA MET A 283 23.55 2.66 1.70
C MET A 283 22.08 2.96 2.06
N SER A 284 21.85 3.91 2.98
CA SER A 284 20.49 4.34 3.32
C SER A 284 19.72 4.91 2.12
N GLN A 285 20.40 5.66 1.23
CA GLN A 285 19.78 6.16 0.00
C GLN A 285 19.48 5.04 -1.01
N GLN A 286 20.34 4.03 -1.12
CA GLN A 286 20.07 2.84 -1.93
C GLN A 286 18.84 2.09 -1.40
N THR A 287 18.77 1.83 -0.10
CA THR A 287 17.62 1.16 0.53
C THR A 287 16.32 1.92 0.29
N LYS A 288 16.38 3.27 0.35
CA LYS A 288 15.25 4.14 -0.01
C LYS A 288 14.84 3.97 -1.48
N ALA A 289 15.78 4.03 -2.42
CA ALA A 289 15.48 3.94 -3.85
C ALA A 289 14.85 2.59 -4.20
N ARG A 290 15.38 1.48 -3.67
CA ARG A 290 14.79 0.15 -3.84
C ARG A 290 13.38 0.04 -3.27
N ARG A 291 13.11 0.68 -2.12
CA ARG A 291 11.75 0.76 -1.55
C ARG A 291 10.82 1.54 -2.46
N ASP A 292 11.27 2.67 -3.01
CA ASP A 292 10.48 3.52 -3.91
C ASP A 292 10.18 2.80 -5.23
N GLU A 293 11.14 2.06 -5.78
CA GLU A 293 10.95 1.17 -6.94
C GLU A 293 9.88 0.10 -6.69
N ARG A 294 9.95 -0.59 -5.53
CA ARG A 294 8.93 -1.57 -5.11
C ARG A 294 7.55 -0.94 -4.94
N LYS A 295 7.48 0.26 -4.35
CA LYS A 295 6.21 1.00 -4.20
C LYS A 295 5.56 1.25 -5.55
N THR A 296 6.34 1.66 -6.55
CA THR A 296 5.81 1.91 -7.90
C THR A 296 5.30 0.63 -8.54
N ALA A 297 6.05 -0.48 -8.44
CA ALA A 297 5.63 -1.77 -8.96
C ALA A 297 4.32 -2.28 -8.31
N PHE A 298 4.19 -2.15 -6.98
CA PHE A 298 2.95 -2.46 -6.28
C PHE A 298 1.77 -1.59 -6.74
N CYS A 299 2.01 -0.30 -6.96
CA CYS A 299 0.96 0.59 -7.46
C CYS A 299 0.52 0.28 -8.88
N GLN A 300 1.44 -0.13 -9.76
CA GLN A 300 1.08 -0.60 -11.10
C GLN A 300 0.23 -1.87 -11.02
N ARG A 301 0.65 -2.87 -10.22
CA ARG A 301 -0.08 -4.12 -10.05
C ARG A 301 -1.47 -3.91 -9.46
N LEU A 302 -1.60 -3.07 -8.42
CA LEU A 302 -2.88 -2.74 -7.81
C LEU A 302 -3.78 -1.98 -8.79
N THR A 303 -3.24 -1.03 -9.55
CA THR A 303 -4.03 -0.30 -10.55
C THR A 303 -4.53 -1.22 -11.66
N GLN A 304 -3.71 -2.16 -12.11
CA GLN A 304 -4.14 -3.17 -13.07
C GLN A 304 -5.23 -4.08 -12.49
N ALA A 305 -5.10 -4.47 -11.23
CA ALA A 305 -6.12 -5.25 -10.52
C ALA A 305 -7.46 -4.50 -10.44
N GLU A 306 -7.43 -3.21 -10.10
CA GLU A 306 -8.63 -2.36 -10.07
C GLU A 306 -9.28 -2.24 -11.46
N LEU A 307 -8.48 -2.11 -12.52
CA LEU A 307 -8.97 -2.06 -13.90
C LEU A 307 -9.57 -3.40 -14.34
N ASN A 308 -8.99 -4.52 -13.92
CA ASN A 308 -9.53 -5.86 -14.17
C ASN A 308 -10.87 -6.04 -13.46
N ALA A 309 -10.94 -5.73 -12.16
CA ALA A 309 -12.15 -5.82 -11.36
C ALA A 309 -13.28 -4.92 -11.93
N LEU A 310 -12.95 -3.71 -12.39
CA LEU A 310 -13.93 -2.84 -13.04
C LEU A 310 -14.54 -3.47 -14.30
N GLN A 311 -13.75 -4.24 -15.06
CA GLN A 311 -14.21 -4.98 -16.25
C GLN A 311 -14.96 -6.28 -15.90
N GLY A 312 -15.02 -6.69 -14.63
CA GLY A 312 -15.56 -8.00 -14.23
C GLY A 312 -14.58 -9.16 -14.41
N LEU A 313 -13.28 -8.86 -14.50
CA LEU A 313 -12.19 -9.84 -14.49
C LEU A 313 -11.61 -9.93 -13.08
N ALA A 314 -11.04 -11.09 -12.73
CA ALA A 314 -10.40 -11.26 -11.43
C ALA A 314 -9.23 -10.27 -11.22
N PRO A 315 -9.14 -9.61 -10.04
CA PRO A 315 -8.04 -8.68 -9.72
C PRO A 315 -6.67 -9.36 -9.52
#